data_AF-A0A7G6E046-F1
#
_entry.id   AF-A0A7G6E046-F1
#
_cell.length_a   1.000
_cell.length_b   1.000
_cell.length_c   1.000
_cell.angle_alpha   90.00
_cell.angle_beta   90.00
_cell.angle_gamma   90.00
#
_symmetry.space_group_name_H-M   'P 1'
#
loop_
_entity.id
_entity.type
_entity.pdbx_description
1 polymer ?
#
loop_
_entity_poly.entity_id
_entity_poly.type
_entity_poly.pdbx_seq_one_letter_code
_entity_poly.pdbx_strand_id
1 'polypeptide(L)'
;MVRDNMLRVRMTDGEMLLLHAKAARERSSLSEVIRRAVVEYEPMLPPKPGLCPEEDEDVPMESILYDDVRELEVGDEKHTITITGIPAEKCPKCGTIIFDLDLMAELEKAELRMVNYFTRKGKEWPEKISIEELARLLDH
;
A
#
# COMPACT_ATOMS: atom_id res chain seq x y z
N MET A 1 -40.28 3.38 -5.07
CA MET A 1 -39.54 3.40 -3.78
C MET A 1 -38.33 2.50 -3.94
N VAL A 2 -37.19 3.08 -4.35
CA VAL A 2 -35.92 2.35 -4.43
C VAL A 2 -35.42 2.22 -3.00
N ARG A 3 -35.24 0.98 -2.52
CA ARG A 3 -34.64 0.72 -1.21
C ARG A 3 -33.16 1.01 -1.34
N ASP A 4 -32.70 2.07 -0.67
CA ASP A 4 -31.28 2.32 -0.42
C ASP A 4 -30.69 1.11 0.32
N ASN A 5 -30.04 0.25 -0.45
CA ASN A 5 -29.22 -0.81 0.08
C ASN A 5 -27.86 -0.18 0.41
N MET A 6 -27.82 0.64 1.48
CA MET A 6 -26.55 1.06 2.08
C MET A 6 -25.86 -0.21 2.58
N LEU A 7 -25.01 -0.79 1.73
CA LEU A 7 -24.06 -1.81 2.14
C LEU A 7 -23.32 -1.21 3.34
N ARG A 8 -23.48 -1.82 4.53
CA ARG A 8 -22.61 -1.54 5.67
C ARG A 8 -21.25 -2.12 5.33
N VAL A 9 -20.49 -1.38 4.52
CA VAL A 9 -19.10 -1.71 4.21
C VAL A 9 -18.34 -1.57 5.52
N ARG A 10 -17.84 -2.69 6.02
CA ARG A 10 -16.89 -2.71 7.12
C ARG A 10 -15.52 -2.73 6.49
N MET A 11 -14.61 -1.94 7.06
CA MET A 11 -13.21 -2.01 6.64
C MET A 11 -12.67 -3.42 6.83
N THR A 12 -11.91 -3.91 5.86
CA THR A 12 -11.14 -5.14 5.98
C THR A 12 -9.97 -4.94 6.94
N ASP A 13 -9.36 -6.04 7.39
CA ASP A 13 -8.16 -5.98 8.23
C ASP A 13 -6.99 -5.31 7.49
N GLY A 14 -6.90 -5.49 6.17
CA GLY A 14 -5.93 -4.82 5.31
C GLY A 14 -6.16 -3.32 5.22
N GLU A 15 -7.40 -2.88 4.98
CA GLU A 15 -7.77 -1.47 4.97
C GLU A 15 -7.51 -0.80 6.33
N MET A 16 -7.76 -1.51 7.43
CA MET A 16 -7.49 -1.02 8.78
C MET A 16 -5.98 -0.87 9.03
N LEU A 17 -5.17 -1.84 8.61
CA LEU A 17 -3.73 -1.76 8.73
C LEU A 17 -3.16 -0.58 7.94
N LEU A 18 -3.55 -0.44 6.67
CA LEU A 18 -3.11 0.67 5.81
C LEU A 18 -3.50 2.04 6.40
N LEU A 19 -4.69 2.13 7.00
CA LEU A 19 -5.12 3.34 7.68
C LEU A 19 -4.26 3.66 8.90
N HIS A 20 -3.89 2.64 9.69
CA HIS A 20 -2.95 2.79 10.81
C HIS A 20 -1.55 3.20 10.35
N ALA A 21 -1.03 2.58 9.29
CA ALA A 21 0.27 2.92 8.72
C ALA A 21 0.30 4.36 8.20
N LYS A 22 -0.76 4.80 7.50
CA LYS A 22 -0.92 6.19 7.05
C LYS A 22 -0.93 7.18 8.22
N ALA A 23 -1.69 6.87 9.28
CA ALA A 23 -1.74 7.71 10.48
C ALA A 23 -0.36 7.83 11.15
N ALA A 24 0.37 6.72 11.27
CA ALA A 24 1.74 6.73 11.79
C ALA A 24 2.69 7.55 10.92
N ARG A 25 2.67 7.34 9.59
CA ARG A 25 3.51 8.07 8.62
C ARG A 25 3.27 9.57 8.67
N GLU A 26 2.02 9.99 8.80
CA GLU A 26 1.62 11.40 8.85
C GLU A 26 1.67 12.01 10.25
N ARG A 27 2.17 11.25 11.25
CA ARG A 27 2.22 11.67 12.66
C ARG A 27 0.88 12.22 13.16
N SER A 28 -0.21 11.63 12.69
CA SER A 28 -1.60 12.08 12.91
C SER A 28 -2.41 10.98 13.57
N SER A 29 -3.53 11.33 14.21
CA SER A 29 -4.46 10.32 14.73
C SER A 29 -5.29 9.69 13.60
N LEU A 30 -5.74 8.44 13.79
CA LEU A 30 -6.69 7.77 12.88
C LEU A 30 -7.91 8.65 12.57
N SER A 31 -8.48 9.28 13.60
CA SER A 31 -9.66 10.15 13.46
C SER A 31 -9.39 11.40 12.63
N GLU A 32 -8.16 11.92 12.61
CA GLU A 32 -7.78 13.06 11.76
C GLU A 32 -7.59 12.61 10.31
N VAL A 33 -6.94 11.46 10.10
CA VAL A 33 -6.78 10.88 8.76
C VAL A 33 -8.13 10.57 8.13
N ILE A 34 -9.04 9.94 8.87
CA ILE A 34 -10.41 9.66 8.40
C ILE A 34 -11.15 10.96 8.08
N ARG A 35 -11.10 11.95 8.99
CA ARG A 35 -11.80 13.23 8.76
C ARG A 35 -11.29 13.96 7.53
N ARG A 36 -9.97 14.00 7.31
CA ARG A 36 -9.40 14.57 6.08
C ARG A 36 -9.83 13.78 4.85
N ALA A 37 -9.74 12.46 4.89
CA ALA A 37 -10.18 11.60 3.78
C ALA A 37 -11.66 11.82 3.44
N VAL A 38 -12.54 11.98 4.44
CA VAL A 38 -13.97 12.28 4.23
C VAL A 38 -14.17 13.67 3.61
N VAL A 39 -13.39 14.67 4.03
CA VAL A 39 -13.48 16.04 3.46
C VAL A 39 -12.96 16.07 2.02
N GLU A 40 -11.93 15.30 1.72
CA GLU A 40 -11.31 15.16 0.38
C GLU A 40 -12.08 14.19 -0.53
N TYR A 41 -13.06 13.45 0.01
CA TYR A 41 -13.77 12.42 -0.74
C TYR A 41 -14.71 13.04 -1.78
N GLU A 42 -14.33 12.92 -3.05
CA GLU A 42 -15.23 13.07 -4.18
C GLU A 42 -15.85 11.71 -4.51
N PRO A 43 -17.19 11.57 -4.56
CA PRO A 43 -17.83 10.30 -4.86
C PRO A 43 -17.52 9.87 -6.30
N MET A 44 -16.58 8.94 -6.43
CA MET A 44 -16.26 8.28 -7.70
C MET A 44 -17.21 7.09 -7.92
N LEU A 45 -17.58 6.85 -9.18
CA LEU A 45 -18.19 5.58 -9.55
C LEU A 45 -17.18 4.46 -9.27
N PRO A 46 -17.60 3.31 -8.72
CA PRO A 46 -16.67 2.22 -8.46
C PRO A 46 -15.98 1.86 -9.78
N PRO A 47 -14.63 1.88 -9.82
CA PRO A 47 -13.91 1.63 -11.05
C PRO A 47 -14.25 0.23 -11.56
N LYS A 48 -14.44 0.10 -12.87
CA LYS A 48 -14.56 -1.23 -13.48
C LYS A 48 -13.22 -1.94 -13.31
N PRO A 49 -13.19 -3.21 -12.86
CA PRO A 49 -11.94 -3.94 -12.67
C PRO A 49 -11.09 -3.95 -13.95
N GLY A 50 -9.79 -3.69 -13.82
CA GLY A 50 -8.83 -3.72 -14.92
C GLY A 50 -8.84 -2.49 -15.85
N LEU A 51 -9.64 -1.47 -15.54
CA LEU A 51 -9.65 -0.19 -16.27
C LEU A 51 -9.06 0.94 -15.44
N CYS A 52 -8.48 1.92 -16.13
CA CYS A 52 -7.94 3.10 -15.49
C CYS A 52 -9.06 3.96 -14.86
N PRO A 53 -8.97 4.31 -13.57
CA PRO A 53 -9.95 5.15 -12.89
C PRO A 53 -9.82 6.65 -13.21
N GLU A 54 -8.68 7.08 -13.75
CA GLU A 54 -8.37 8.49 -14.04
C GLU A 54 -8.75 8.89 -15.48
N GLU A 55 -9.14 7.92 -16.31
CA GLU A 55 -9.49 8.15 -17.71
C GLU A 55 -11.01 8.03 -17.87
N ASP A 56 -11.63 8.98 -18.59
CA ASP A 56 -13.06 8.92 -18.92
C ASP A 56 -13.38 7.80 -19.94
N GLU A 57 -12.36 7.31 -20.64
CA GLU A 57 -12.45 6.20 -21.58
C GLU A 57 -12.14 4.86 -20.88
N ASP A 58 -12.72 3.77 -21.36
CA ASP A 58 -12.44 2.40 -20.89
C ASP A 58 -11.00 1.98 -21.33
N VAL A 59 -9.98 2.52 -20.66
CA VAL A 59 -8.56 2.25 -20.94
C VAL A 59 -8.09 1.05 -20.11
N PRO A 60 -7.67 -0.07 -20.74
CA PRO A 60 -7.18 -1.23 -20.00
C PRO A 60 -5.83 -0.92 -19.34
N MET A 61 -5.68 -1.40 -18.12
CA MET A 61 -4.42 -1.31 -17.38
C MET A 61 -3.46 -2.43 -17.81
N GLU A 62 -2.16 -2.15 -17.80
CA GLU A 62 -1.10 -3.12 -18.12
C GLU A 62 -0.42 -3.63 -16.84
N SER A 63 -0.26 -4.95 -16.72
CA SER A 63 0.48 -5.53 -15.60
C SER A 63 1.97 -5.22 -15.71
N ILE A 64 2.55 -4.71 -14.62
CA ILE A 64 3.97 -4.37 -14.50
C ILE A 64 4.55 -4.93 -13.20
N LEU A 65 5.88 -4.93 -13.14
CA LEU A 65 6.63 -5.08 -11.89
C LEU A 65 7.16 -3.70 -11.48
N TYR A 66 6.75 -3.25 -10.31
CA TYR A 66 7.09 -1.95 -9.75
C TYR A 66 8.15 -2.08 -8.66
N ASP A 67 9.09 -1.14 -8.64
CA ASP A 67 10.11 -1.01 -7.60
C ASP A 67 9.76 0.17 -6.71
N ASP A 68 9.52 -0.09 -5.43
CA ASP A 68 9.08 0.90 -4.45
C ASP A 68 10.21 1.27 -3.49
N VAL A 69 10.50 2.57 -3.38
CA VAL A 69 11.57 3.09 -2.51
C VAL A 69 10.96 3.55 -1.19
N ARG A 70 11.44 2.95 -0.10
CA ARG A 70 10.98 3.22 1.27
C ARG A 70 12.09 3.87 2.08
N GLU A 71 11.73 4.92 2.80
CA GLU A 71 12.56 5.52 3.85
C GLU A 71 12.07 5.01 5.20
N LEU A 72 12.93 4.28 5.90
CA LEU A 72 12.66 3.72 7.23
C LEU A 72 13.48 4.46 8.28
N GLU A 73 12.83 4.88 9.35
CA GLU A 73 13.47 5.49 10.52
C GLU A 73 13.44 4.47 11.66
N VAL A 74 14.63 4.01 12.09
CA VAL A 74 14.78 2.96 13.12
C VAL A 74 15.73 3.46 14.19
N GLY A 75 15.18 3.86 15.34
CA GLY A 75 15.95 4.58 16.34
C GLY A 75 16.38 5.95 15.81
N ASP A 76 17.67 6.24 15.85
CA ASP A 76 18.26 7.49 15.33
C ASP A 76 18.83 7.33 13.90
N GLU A 77 18.65 6.17 13.28
CA GLU A 77 19.19 5.85 11.95
C GLU A 77 18.09 5.90 10.87
N LYS A 78 18.46 6.42 9.70
CA LYS A 78 17.62 6.44 8.50
C LYS A 78 18.17 5.44 7.49
N HIS A 79 17.30 4.55 7.02
CA HIS A 79 17.62 3.55 6.01
C HIS A 79 16.74 3.77 4.79
N THR A 80 17.33 3.70 3.60
CA THR A 80 16.59 3.71 2.34
C THR A 80 16.66 2.32 1.75
N ILE A 81 15.50 1.72 1.50
CA ILE A 81 15.38 0.35 0.98
C ILE A 81 14.50 0.38 -0.26
N THR A 82 14.91 -0.31 -1.31
CA THR A 82 14.07 -0.52 -2.49
C THR A 82 13.47 -1.92 -2.45
N ILE A 83 12.15 -2.02 -2.37
CA ILE A 83 11.42 -3.27 -2.51
C ILE A 83 11.15 -3.46 -4.00
N THR A 84 11.70 -4.52 -4.58
CA THR A 84 11.67 -4.76 -6.03
C THR A 84 10.66 -5.84 -6.41
N GLY A 85 10.14 -5.74 -7.63
CA GLY A 85 9.29 -6.79 -8.21
C GLY A 85 7.86 -6.83 -7.67
N ILE A 86 7.32 -5.71 -7.20
CA ILE A 86 5.94 -5.63 -6.69
C ILE A 86 4.97 -5.70 -7.88
N PRO A 87 4.08 -6.71 -7.96
CA PRO A 87 3.03 -6.76 -8.98
C PRO A 87 2.11 -5.53 -8.87
N ALA A 88 1.94 -4.82 -9.98
CA ALA A 88 1.06 -3.66 -10.06
C ALA A 88 0.42 -3.56 -11.45
N GLU A 89 -0.58 -2.70 -11.57
CA GLU A 89 -1.22 -2.34 -12.82
C GLU A 89 -0.88 -0.88 -13.14
N LYS A 90 -0.48 -0.59 -14.38
CA LYS A 90 -0.16 0.76 -14.83
C LYS A 90 -1.00 1.16 -16.04
N CYS A 91 -1.56 2.37 -16.00
CA CYS A 91 -2.23 2.94 -17.15
C CYS A 91 -1.20 3.36 -18.21
N PRO A 92 -1.31 2.90 -19.48
CA PRO A 92 -0.39 3.31 -20.54
C PRO A 92 -0.58 4.76 -20.98
N LYS A 93 -1.71 5.40 -20.67
CA LYS A 93 -2.00 6.80 -21.04
C LYS A 93 -1.54 7.80 -19.98
N CYS A 94 -2.15 7.80 -18.80
CA CYS A 94 -1.85 8.77 -17.74
C CYS A 94 -0.70 8.33 -16.81
N GLY A 95 -0.30 7.06 -16.85
CA GLY A 95 0.78 6.53 -16.01
C GLY A 95 0.37 6.19 -14.58
N THR A 96 -0.91 6.33 -14.21
CA THR A 96 -1.44 5.93 -12.90
C THR A 96 -1.11 4.47 -12.60
N ILE A 97 -0.65 4.22 -11.37
CA ILE A 97 -0.28 2.89 -10.89
C ILE A 97 -1.26 2.49 -9.78
N ILE A 98 -1.83 1.29 -9.92
CA ILE A 98 -2.75 0.69 -8.96
C ILE A 98 -2.12 -0.58 -8.41
N PHE A 99 -2.24 -0.75 -7.11
CA PHE A 99 -1.76 -1.93 -6.40
C PHE A 99 -2.95 -2.70 -5.85
N ASP A 100 -2.78 -4.01 -5.73
CA ASP A 100 -3.68 -4.85 -4.96
C ASP A 100 -3.57 -4.49 -3.47
N LEU A 101 -4.70 -4.16 -2.83
CA LEU A 101 -4.71 -3.68 -1.45
C LEU A 101 -4.26 -4.75 -0.45
N ASP A 102 -4.62 -6.02 -0.68
CA ASP A 102 -4.24 -7.13 0.19
C ASP A 102 -2.73 -7.38 0.11
N LEU A 103 -2.17 -7.31 -1.11
CA LEU A 103 -0.73 -7.35 -1.33
C LEU A 103 0.00 -6.23 -0.59
N MET A 104 -0.48 -4.98 -0.69
CA MET A 104 0.14 -3.85 0.01
C MET A 104 0.09 -4.01 1.53
N ALA A 105 -1.00 -4.53 2.07
CA ALA A 105 -1.11 -4.81 3.50
C ALA A 105 -0.12 -5.91 3.94
N GLU A 106 0.08 -6.96 3.15
CA GLU A 106 1.07 -8.00 3.44
C GLU A 106 2.51 -7.47 3.31
N LEU A 107 2.78 -6.60 2.33
CA LEU A 107 4.08 -5.91 2.20
C LEU A 107 4.41 -5.09 3.45
N GLU A 108 3.47 -4.30 3.97
CA GLU A 108 3.69 -3.53 5.21
C GLU A 108 3.96 -4.44 6.42
N LYS A 109 3.23 -5.55 6.55
CA LYS A 109 3.50 -6.54 7.61
C LYS A 109 4.89 -7.14 7.47
N ALA A 110 5.31 -7.44 6.24
CA ALA A 110 6.61 -8.03 5.96
C ALA A 110 7.75 -7.04 6.21
N GLU A 111 7.56 -5.75 5.89
CA GLU A 111 8.47 -4.66 6.21
C GLU A 111 8.71 -4.56 7.74
N LEU A 112 7.64 -4.58 8.54
CA LEU A 112 7.79 -4.57 10.01
C LEU A 112 8.60 -5.76 10.54
N ARG A 113 8.44 -6.94 9.92
CA ARG A 113 9.21 -8.14 10.29
C ARG A 113 10.68 -8.01 9.88
N MET A 114 10.94 -7.49 8.68
CA MET A 114 12.28 -7.16 8.22
C MET A 114 12.98 -6.25 9.21
N VAL A 115 12.33 -5.15 9.63
CA VAL A 115 12.88 -4.21 10.63
C VAL A 115 13.26 -4.94 11.91
N ASN A 116 12.37 -5.80 12.42
CA ASN A 116 12.63 -6.60 13.61
C ASN A 116 13.80 -7.58 13.42
N TYR A 117 13.90 -8.23 12.26
CA TYR A 117 14.95 -9.20 11.95
C TYR A 117 16.33 -8.55 11.94
N PHE A 118 16.51 -7.46 11.18
CA PHE A 118 17.81 -6.79 11.03
C PHE A 118 18.25 -6.13 12.34
N THR A 119 17.31 -5.49 13.05
CA THR A 119 17.58 -4.90 14.38
C THR A 119 18.01 -5.96 15.40
N ARG A 120 17.32 -7.10 15.48
CA ARG A 120 17.65 -8.16 16.46
C ARG A 120 18.94 -8.90 16.14
N LYS A 121 19.25 -9.08 14.86
CA LYS A 121 20.44 -9.84 14.42
C LYS A 121 21.69 -8.96 14.31
N GLY A 122 21.56 -7.64 14.45
CA GLY A 122 22.68 -6.70 14.28
C GLY A 122 23.30 -6.82 12.89
N LYS A 123 22.48 -7.08 11.87
CA LYS A 123 22.91 -7.23 10.48
C LYS A 123 22.81 -5.89 9.75
N GLU A 124 23.66 -5.70 8.75
CA GLU A 124 23.53 -4.59 7.82
C GLU A 124 22.21 -4.69 7.05
N TRP A 125 21.59 -3.53 6.83
CA TRP A 125 20.34 -3.40 6.11
C TRP A 125 20.56 -3.54 4.61
N PRO A 126 19.68 -4.26 3.90
CA PRO A 126 19.78 -4.36 2.46
C PRO A 126 19.35 -3.04 1.79
N GLU A 127 20.11 -2.58 0.81
CA GLU A 127 19.68 -1.45 -0.04
C GLU A 127 18.54 -1.84 -0.99
N LYS A 128 18.47 -3.12 -1.35
CA LYS A 128 17.44 -3.71 -2.23
C LYS A 128 17.02 -5.08 -1.71
N ILE A 129 15.73 -5.35 -1.76
CA ILE A 129 15.14 -6.65 -1.42
C ILE A 129 14.00 -6.96 -2.39
N SER A 130 13.90 -8.18 -2.90
CA SER A 130 12.75 -8.57 -3.73
C SER A 130 11.53 -8.89 -2.87
N ILE A 131 10.32 -8.80 -3.44
CA ILE A 131 9.10 -9.21 -2.75
C ILE A 131 9.16 -10.68 -2.31
N GLU A 132 9.78 -11.56 -3.08
CA GLU A 132 9.97 -12.97 -2.73
C GLU A 132 10.96 -13.15 -1.57
N GLU A 133 12.04 -12.38 -1.53
CA GLU A 133 12.99 -12.40 -0.42
C GLU A 133 12.36 -11.86 0.86
N LEU A 134 11.58 -10.78 0.75
CA LEU A 134 10.83 -10.22 1.86
C LEU A 134 9.80 -11.23 2.39
N ALA A 135 9.14 -11.98 1.50
CA ALA A 135 8.22 -13.06 1.89
C ALA A 135 8.93 -14.26 2.55
N ARG A 136 10.19 -14.56 2.21
CA ARG A 136 10.95 -15.64 2.88
C ARG A 136 11.38 -15.27 4.30
N LEU A 137 11.51 -13.98 4.61
CA LEU A 137 11.71 -13.53 5.99
C LEU A 137 10.52 -13.85 6.90
N LEU A 138 9.39 -14.32 6.34
CA LEU A 138 8.19 -14.75 7.08
C LEU A 138 8.32 -16.19 7.64
N ASP A 139 9.23 -17.02 7.13
CA ASP A 139 9.34 -18.45 7.45
C ASP A 139 10.37 -18.79 8.56
N HIS A 140 10.94 -17.77 9.22
CA HIS A 140 11.98 -17.91 10.27
C HIS A 140 11.69 -17.04 11.50
#